data_AF-A0A2V6E9V7-F1
#
_entry.id   AF-A0A2V6E9V7-F1
#
_cell.length_a   1.000
_cell.length_b   1.000
_cell.length_c   1.000
_cell.angle_alpha   90.00
_cell.angle_beta   90.00
_cell.angle_gamma   90.00
#
_symmetry.space_group_name_H-M   'P 1'
#
loop_
_entity.id
_entity.type
_entity.pdbx_description
1 polymer ?
#
loop_
_entity_poly.entity_id
_entity_poly.type
_entity_poly.pdbx_seq_one_letter_code
_entity_poly.pdbx_strand_id
1 'polypeptide(L)'
;SREETPNTYRPRPFSRSYVMHLEDWYAQSHPDEDFAETFAVWLTPELDWRKRYGGWKALKKLEYVDELMRSLAGKPPVHAPKYRVADYDCLNLKLKTYYARKRKLYEDTYPDFYDADLRQLFAAPAGIKASSYLRLRRRRLMNSVCQWTNEKKFRVNKLLARLIERCDQLGLHVPNDDPQQDFRVSAFITTLVMNYLFTGKFKRTK
;
A
#
# COMPACT_ATOMS: atom_id res chain seq x y z
N SER A 1 23.63 0.53 -16.45
CA SER A 1 22.44 0.96 -17.19
C SER A 1 21.54 1.74 -16.27
N ARG A 2 21.22 3.00 -16.57
CA ARG A 2 20.23 3.79 -15.83
C ARG A 2 18.87 3.47 -16.41
N GLU A 3 18.30 2.33 -16.06
CA GLU A 3 16.88 2.11 -16.29
C GLU A 3 16.12 3.06 -15.37
N GLU A 4 15.30 3.95 -15.95
CA GLU A 4 14.43 4.82 -15.17
C GLU A 4 13.48 3.96 -14.34
N THR A 5 13.57 4.10 -13.01
CA THR A 5 12.68 3.37 -12.11
C THR A 5 11.25 3.86 -12.33
N PRO A 6 10.31 2.96 -12.68
CA PRO A 6 8.94 3.37 -12.88
C PRO A 6 8.36 3.92 -11.57
N ASN A 7 7.72 5.10 -11.63
CA ASN A 7 7.13 5.76 -10.47
C ASN A 7 6.01 4.94 -9.78
N THR A 8 5.55 3.85 -10.39
CA THR A 8 4.53 2.94 -9.86
C THR A 8 4.82 1.50 -10.29
N TYR A 9 4.63 0.54 -9.39
CA TYR A 9 4.64 -0.89 -9.70
C TYR A 9 3.25 -1.50 -9.52
N ARG A 10 2.96 -2.57 -10.25
CA ARG A 10 1.77 -3.40 -10.06
C ARG A 10 2.19 -4.72 -9.41
N PRO A 11 1.91 -4.93 -8.12
CA PRO A 11 2.32 -6.14 -7.45
C PRO A 11 1.59 -7.36 -8.00
N ARG A 12 2.28 -8.50 -7.97
CA ARG A 12 1.76 -9.85 -8.24
C ARG A 12 1.69 -10.59 -6.90
N PRO A 13 0.54 -10.56 -6.20
CA PRO A 13 0.46 -10.94 -4.79
C PRO A 13 0.82 -12.38 -4.48
N PHE A 14 0.51 -13.27 -5.41
CA PHE A 14 0.73 -14.72 -5.28
C PHE A 14 2.04 -15.19 -5.91
N SER A 15 2.89 -14.25 -6.32
CA SER A 15 4.19 -14.60 -6.90
C SER A 15 5.12 -15.14 -5.83
N ARG A 16 5.52 -16.41 -5.99
CA ARG A 16 6.52 -17.06 -5.14
C ARG A 16 7.97 -16.77 -5.55
N SER A 17 8.17 -15.78 -6.42
CA SER A 17 9.51 -15.35 -6.88
C SER A 17 10.15 -14.30 -5.98
N TYR A 18 9.39 -13.70 -5.06
CA TYR A 18 9.84 -12.61 -4.20
C TYR A 18 9.73 -13.01 -2.74
N VAL A 19 10.66 -12.53 -1.92
CA VAL A 19 10.51 -12.59 -0.47
C VAL A 19 9.55 -11.50 0.00
N MET A 20 9.06 -11.59 1.23
CA MET A 20 8.26 -10.55 1.87
C MET A 20 8.82 -10.25 3.26
N HIS A 21 9.61 -9.18 3.35
CA HIS A 21 10.06 -8.56 4.59
C HIS A 21 9.18 -7.33 4.91
N LEU A 22 9.01 -6.40 3.97
CA LEU A 22 8.09 -5.27 4.11
C LEU A 22 6.72 -5.57 3.45
N GLU A 23 5.72 -4.79 3.89
CA GLU A 23 4.35 -4.82 3.34
C GLU A 23 4.29 -4.28 1.90
N ASP A 24 3.09 -4.28 1.30
CA ASP A 24 2.80 -3.71 -0.02
C ASP A 24 3.58 -4.36 -1.20
N TRP A 25 4.18 -5.55 -1.02
CA TRP A 25 5.00 -6.24 -2.04
C TRP A 25 6.20 -5.41 -2.51
N TYR A 26 6.85 -4.73 -1.57
CA TYR A 26 7.97 -3.81 -1.83
C TYR A 26 9.10 -4.43 -2.66
N ALA A 27 9.41 -5.72 -2.46
CA ALA A 27 10.38 -6.47 -3.26
C ALA A 27 10.06 -6.49 -4.78
N GLN A 28 8.82 -6.19 -5.19
CA GLN A 28 8.41 -6.13 -6.60
C GLN A 28 8.50 -4.73 -7.22
N SER A 29 8.88 -3.73 -6.43
CA SER A 29 8.91 -2.33 -6.87
C SER A 29 10.09 -2.04 -7.79
N HIS A 30 11.24 -2.68 -7.54
CA HIS A 30 12.46 -2.53 -8.32
C HIS A 30 13.41 -3.71 -8.05
N PRO A 31 14.28 -4.12 -9.00
CA PRO A 31 15.26 -5.19 -8.77
C PRO A 31 16.18 -4.95 -7.57
N ASP A 32 16.60 -3.71 -7.34
CA ASP A 32 17.45 -3.38 -6.18
C ASP A 32 16.69 -3.57 -4.86
N GLU A 33 15.39 -3.27 -4.84
CA GLU A 33 14.53 -3.47 -3.66
C GLU A 33 14.24 -4.97 -3.43
N ASP A 34 14.13 -5.77 -4.49
CA ASP A 34 14.05 -7.24 -4.39
C ASP A 34 15.31 -7.83 -3.72
N PHE A 35 16.48 -7.33 -4.11
CA PHE A 35 17.75 -7.75 -3.51
C PHE A 35 17.87 -7.27 -2.06
N ALA A 36 17.52 -6.02 -1.78
CA ALA A 36 17.52 -5.46 -0.42
C ALA A 36 16.60 -6.23 0.52
N GLU A 37 15.39 -6.57 0.07
CA GLU A 37 14.44 -7.41 0.80
C GLU A 37 14.99 -8.83 1.02
N THR A 38 15.60 -9.44 0.00
CA THR A 38 16.25 -10.75 0.12
C THR A 38 17.35 -10.74 1.18
N PHE A 39 18.20 -9.70 1.16
CA PHE A 39 19.25 -9.52 2.15
C PHE A 39 18.68 -9.30 3.56
N ALA A 40 17.62 -8.49 3.70
CA ALA A 40 16.95 -8.26 4.98
C ALA A 40 16.34 -9.54 5.55
N VAL A 41 15.66 -10.35 4.73
CA VAL A 41 15.14 -11.66 5.16
C VAL A 41 16.26 -12.59 5.60
N TRP A 42 17.36 -12.68 4.85
CA TRP A 42 18.51 -13.51 5.22
C TRP A 42 19.15 -13.07 6.54
N LEU A 43 19.23 -11.76 6.79
CA LEU A 43 19.79 -11.18 8.02
C LEU A 43 18.83 -11.25 9.22
N THR A 44 17.55 -11.58 9.01
CA THR A 44 16.55 -11.58 10.08
C THR A 44 16.87 -12.68 11.10
N PRO A 45 17.15 -12.35 12.38
CA PRO A 45 17.45 -13.34 13.40
C PRO A 45 16.24 -14.25 13.66
N GLU A 46 16.51 -15.49 14.07
CA GLU A 46 15.49 -16.51 14.43
C GLU A 46 14.53 -16.93 13.30
N LEU A 47 14.65 -16.36 12.11
CA LEU A 47 13.83 -16.71 10.96
C LEU A 47 14.44 -17.89 10.19
N ASP A 48 13.80 -19.05 10.27
CA ASP A 48 14.11 -20.17 9.38
C ASP A 48 13.55 -19.91 7.97
N TRP A 49 14.28 -19.11 7.21
CA TRP A 49 13.90 -18.73 5.85
C TRP A 49 13.90 -19.92 4.88
N ARG A 50 14.70 -20.97 5.13
CA ARG A 50 14.70 -22.20 4.32
C ARG A 50 13.37 -22.92 4.42
N LYS A 51 12.85 -23.06 5.64
CA LYS A 51 11.53 -23.62 5.88
C LYS A 51 10.42 -22.70 5.36
N ARG A 52 10.50 -21.39 5.66
CA ARG A 52 9.46 -20.41 5.28
C ARG A 52 9.28 -20.29 3.77
N TYR A 53 10.37 -20.29 3.01
CA TYR A 53 10.36 -20.15 1.56
C TYR A 53 10.57 -21.48 0.82
N GLY A 54 10.38 -22.61 1.51
CA GLY A 54 10.48 -23.95 0.91
C GLY A 54 9.57 -24.10 -0.31
N GLY A 55 10.16 -24.51 -1.45
CA GLY A 55 9.44 -24.66 -2.72
C GLY A 55 9.10 -23.35 -3.44
N TRP A 56 9.60 -22.20 -2.96
CA TRP A 56 9.46 -20.91 -3.63
C TRP A 56 10.67 -20.65 -4.53
N LYS A 57 10.47 -19.90 -5.63
CA LYS A 57 11.60 -19.46 -6.49
C LYS A 57 12.50 -18.47 -5.77
N ALA A 58 11.96 -17.71 -4.82
CA ALA A 58 12.71 -16.77 -3.98
C ALA A 58 13.80 -17.45 -3.15
N LEU A 59 13.65 -18.74 -2.81
CA LEU A 59 14.62 -19.50 -2.02
C LEU A 59 16.01 -19.50 -2.66
N LYS A 60 16.08 -19.59 -4.00
CA LYS A 60 17.35 -19.57 -4.74
C LYS A 60 18.14 -18.28 -4.50
N LYS A 61 17.44 -17.15 -4.34
CA LYS A 61 18.08 -15.85 -4.04
C LYS A 61 18.62 -15.81 -2.62
N LEU A 62 17.89 -16.39 -1.67
CA LEU A 62 18.34 -16.50 -0.27
C LEU A 62 19.55 -17.41 -0.14
N GLU A 63 19.55 -18.56 -0.83
CA GLU A 63 20.69 -19.47 -0.90
C GLU A 63 21.92 -18.80 -1.54
N TYR A 64 21.71 -18.03 -2.62
CA TYR A 64 22.77 -17.25 -3.24
C TYR A 64 23.37 -16.22 -2.27
N VAL A 65 22.54 -15.45 -1.56
CA VAL A 65 23.03 -14.48 -0.57
C VAL A 65 23.79 -15.18 0.56
N ASP A 66 23.30 -16.32 1.04
CA ASP A 66 23.98 -17.10 2.08
C ASP A 66 25.35 -17.60 1.64
N GLU A 67 25.47 -18.14 0.42
CA GLU A 67 26.75 -18.56 -0.16
C GLU A 67 27.71 -17.38 -0.35
N LEU A 68 27.20 -16.28 -0.92
CA LEU A 68 27.99 -15.06 -1.15
C LEU A 68 28.54 -14.51 0.17
N MET A 69 27.71 -14.36 1.19
CA MET A 69 28.13 -13.78 2.47
C MET A 69 29.11 -14.69 3.22
N ARG A 70 28.94 -16.02 3.15
CA ARG A 70 29.94 -16.98 3.66
C ARG A 70 31.29 -16.85 2.95
N SER A 71 31.29 -16.61 1.65
CA SER A 71 32.52 -16.43 0.88
C SER A 71 33.28 -15.15 1.24
N LEU A 72 32.58 -14.15 1.79
CA LEU A 72 33.12 -12.86 2.21
C LEU A 72 33.48 -12.83 3.71
N ALA A 73 32.92 -13.73 4.51
CA ALA A 73 33.16 -13.79 5.94
C ALA A 73 34.67 -13.90 6.26
N GLY A 74 35.15 -13.03 7.14
CA GLY A 74 36.56 -12.99 7.56
C GLY A 74 37.52 -12.33 6.55
N LYS A 75 37.06 -11.90 5.37
CA LYS A 75 37.90 -11.18 4.41
C LYS A 75 37.81 -9.67 4.64
N PRO A 76 38.94 -8.93 4.61
CA PRO A 76 38.90 -7.48 4.66
C PRO A 76 38.29 -6.92 3.37
N PRO A 77 37.59 -5.77 3.43
CA PRO A 77 37.06 -5.12 2.24
C PRO A 77 38.21 -4.68 1.32
N VAL A 78 38.15 -5.05 0.04
CA VAL A 78 39.19 -4.75 -0.96
C VAL A 78 39.29 -3.25 -1.25
N HIS A 79 38.18 -2.52 -1.12
CA HIS A 79 38.11 -1.10 -1.41
C HIS A 79 37.25 -0.38 -0.36
N ALA A 80 37.90 0.35 0.55
CA ALA A 80 37.26 1.18 1.57
C ALA A 80 37.69 2.64 1.37
N PRO A 81 36.98 3.40 0.50
CA PRO A 81 37.32 4.80 0.27
C PRO A 81 37.02 5.60 1.54
N LYS A 82 37.77 6.70 1.76
CA LYS A 82 37.49 7.60 2.88
C LYS A 82 36.08 8.16 2.74
N TYR A 83 35.31 8.14 3.83
CA TYR A 83 33.97 8.73 3.89
C TYR A 83 34.06 10.24 3.61
N ARG A 84 33.37 10.72 2.58
CA ARG A 84 33.33 12.12 2.15
C ARG A 84 31.91 12.64 2.26
N VAL A 85 31.62 13.37 3.34
CA VAL A 85 30.27 13.93 3.61
C VAL A 85 29.74 14.74 2.43
N ALA A 86 30.60 15.54 1.79
CA ALA A 86 30.24 16.42 0.67
C ALA A 86 29.70 15.68 -0.56
N ASP A 87 30.13 14.43 -0.80
CA ASP A 87 29.66 13.63 -1.94
C ASP A 87 28.23 13.10 -1.73
N TYR A 88 27.73 13.12 -0.48
CA TYR A 88 26.41 12.64 -0.09
C TYR A 88 25.43 13.76 0.30
N ASP A 89 25.81 15.03 0.19
CA ASP A 89 24.97 16.20 0.49
C ASP A 89 24.06 16.57 -0.70
N CYS A 90 23.43 15.56 -1.31
CA CYS A 90 22.66 15.70 -2.55
C CYS A 90 21.18 16.03 -2.32
N LEU A 91 20.72 16.07 -1.07
CA LEU A 91 19.30 16.19 -0.74
C LEU A 91 18.90 17.64 -0.40
N ASN A 92 18.96 18.53 -1.40
CA ASN A 92 18.55 19.95 -1.29
C ASN A 92 17.01 20.17 -1.30
N LEU A 93 16.24 19.26 -0.70
CA LEU A 93 14.77 19.39 -0.61
C LEU A 93 14.33 19.51 0.84
N LYS A 94 13.87 20.70 1.22
CA LYS A 94 13.26 20.92 2.54
C LYS A 94 12.08 19.96 2.73
N LEU A 95 12.01 19.30 3.88
CA LEU A 95 10.96 18.33 4.21
C LEU A 95 9.54 18.92 4.03
N LYS A 96 9.35 20.20 4.40
CA LYS A 96 8.09 20.93 4.18
C LYS A 96 7.69 21.01 2.70
N THR A 97 8.67 21.24 1.83
CA THR A 97 8.46 21.37 0.38
C THR A 97 8.13 20.02 -0.23
N TYR A 98 8.82 18.96 0.21
CA TYR A 98 8.50 17.58 -0.19
C TYR A 98 7.05 17.23 0.15
N TYR A 99 6.62 17.42 1.41
CA TYR A 99 5.26 17.08 1.82
C TYR A 99 4.19 17.98 1.19
N ALA A 100 4.48 19.26 0.93
CA ALA A 100 3.57 20.12 0.19
C ALA A 100 3.35 19.63 -1.25
N ARG A 101 4.43 19.28 -1.97
CA ARG A 101 4.35 18.68 -3.32
C ARG A 101 3.60 17.35 -3.30
N LYS A 102 3.91 16.48 -2.33
CA LYS A 102 3.26 15.17 -2.17
C LYS A 102 1.76 15.32 -1.90
N ARG A 103 1.35 16.26 -1.02
CA ARG A 103 -0.07 16.55 -0.76
C ARG A 103 -0.80 17.03 -2.00
N LYS A 104 -0.24 18.01 -2.73
CA LYS A 104 -0.84 18.54 -3.96
C LYS A 104 -1.08 17.44 -5.01
N LEU A 105 -0.09 16.56 -5.22
CA LEU A 105 -0.22 15.42 -6.12
C LEU A 105 -1.38 14.47 -5.74
N TYR A 106 -1.61 14.25 -4.44
CA TYR A 106 -2.69 13.38 -3.96
C TYR A 106 -4.05 14.08 -3.84
N GLU A 107 -4.08 15.40 -3.63
CA GLU A 107 -5.29 16.22 -3.58
C GLU A 107 -5.97 16.26 -4.95
N ASP A 108 -5.20 16.43 -6.03
CA ASP A 108 -5.72 16.48 -7.42
C ASP A 108 -6.30 15.15 -7.91
N THR A 109 -6.11 14.03 -7.20
CA THR A 109 -6.53 12.71 -7.69
C THR A 109 -7.97 12.33 -7.28
N TYR A 110 -8.65 13.06 -6.39
CA TYR A 110 -9.79 12.46 -5.66
C TYR A 110 -11.09 13.26 -5.36
N PRO A 111 -11.39 14.48 -5.87
CA PRO A 111 -12.69 15.10 -5.56
C PRO A 111 -13.90 14.42 -6.24
N ASP A 112 -13.88 14.22 -7.56
CA ASP A 112 -15.07 13.77 -8.30
C ASP A 112 -15.05 12.26 -8.66
N PHE A 113 -13.95 11.58 -8.31
CA PHE A 113 -13.62 10.26 -8.84
C PHE A 113 -14.56 9.14 -8.37
N TYR A 114 -15.17 9.27 -7.19
CA TYR A 114 -16.11 8.28 -6.64
C TYR A 114 -17.55 8.74 -6.67
N ASP A 115 -17.85 9.92 -7.18
CA ASP A 115 -19.19 10.48 -7.08
C ASP A 115 -20.24 9.62 -7.77
N ALA A 116 -19.90 9.08 -8.94
CA ALA A 116 -20.77 8.15 -9.66
C ALA A 116 -21.06 6.90 -8.82
N ASP A 117 -20.02 6.31 -8.23
CA ASP A 117 -20.15 5.10 -7.42
C ASP A 117 -20.91 5.40 -6.11
N LEU A 118 -20.68 6.56 -5.49
CA LEU A 118 -21.38 7.02 -4.28
C LEU A 118 -22.86 7.29 -4.57
N ARG A 119 -23.18 7.95 -5.69
CA ARG A 119 -24.58 8.15 -6.12
C ARG A 119 -25.29 6.83 -6.39
N GLN A 120 -24.59 5.84 -6.96
CA GLN A 120 -25.14 4.51 -7.16
C GLN A 120 -25.34 3.76 -5.83
N LEU A 121 -24.38 3.86 -4.91
CA LEU A 121 -24.41 3.20 -3.61
C LEU A 121 -25.45 3.81 -2.65
N PHE A 122 -25.67 5.11 -2.74
CA PHE A 122 -26.56 5.91 -1.89
C PHE A 122 -27.62 6.63 -2.74
N ALA A 123 -28.36 5.86 -3.53
CA ALA A 123 -29.31 6.35 -4.52
C ALA A 123 -30.69 6.72 -3.95
N ALA A 124 -30.89 6.68 -2.63
CA ALA A 124 -32.20 6.94 -2.05
C ALA A 124 -32.55 8.45 -2.15
N PRO A 125 -33.80 8.80 -2.53
CA PRO A 125 -34.23 10.18 -2.62
C PRO A 125 -34.40 10.85 -1.24
N ALA A 126 -34.68 10.04 -0.21
CA ALA A 126 -34.83 10.48 1.18
C ALA A 126 -34.46 9.32 2.14
N GLY A 127 -34.25 9.65 3.41
CA GLY A 127 -33.90 8.69 4.45
C GLY A 127 -32.82 9.22 5.38
N ILE A 128 -32.00 8.33 5.93
CA ILE A 128 -30.85 8.72 6.76
C ILE A 128 -29.76 9.29 5.84
N LYS A 129 -29.18 10.43 6.23
CA LYS A 129 -28.00 10.97 5.54
C LYS A 129 -26.89 9.92 5.46
N ALA A 130 -26.34 9.69 4.27
CA ALA A 130 -25.31 8.68 4.05
C ALA A 130 -24.05 8.94 4.91
N SER A 131 -23.71 10.21 5.13
CA SER A 131 -22.63 10.62 6.03
C SER A 131 -22.88 10.18 7.49
N SER A 132 -24.08 10.40 8.01
CA SER A 132 -24.49 9.96 9.35
C SER A 132 -24.50 8.44 9.47
N TYR A 133 -25.02 7.75 8.45
CA TYR A 133 -25.00 6.29 8.37
C TYR A 133 -23.56 5.74 8.46
N LEU A 134 -22.64 6.30 7.67
CA LEU A 134 -21.24 5.90 7.66
C LEU A 134 -20.52 6.26 8.97
N ARG A 135 -20.80 7.42 9.58
CA ARG A 135 -20.22 7.83 10.88
C ARG A 135 -20.62 6.85 11.99
N LEU A 136 -21.89 6.49 12.07
CA LEU A 136 -22.41 5.57 13.10
C LEU A 136 -21.75 4.19 13.00
N ARG A 137 -21.48 3.71 11.79
CA ARG A 137 -20.98 2.34 11.53
C ARG A 137 -19.47 2.29 11.27
N ARG A 138 -18.78 3.42 11.41
CA ARG A 138 -17.38 3.62 11.01
C ARG A 138 -16.45 2.55 11.55
N ARG A 139 -16.51 2.26 12.85
CA ARG A 139 -15.62 1.29 13.50
C ARG A 139 -15.84 -0.12 12.97
N ARG A 140 -17.11 -0.51 12.78
CA ARG A 140 -17.47 -1.84 12.28
C ARG A 140 -17.05 -2.04 10.83
N LEU A 141 -17.33 -1.06 9.97
CA LEU A 141 -16.89 -1.06 8.57
C LEU A 141 -15.36 -1.13 8.48
N MET A 142 -14.65 -0.29 9.24
CA MET A 142 -13.19 -0.28 9.24
C MET A 142 -12.61 -1.63 9.69
N ASN A 143 -13.11 -2.21 10.78
CA ASN A 143 -12.62 -3.50 11.27
C ASN A 143 -12.87 -4.62 10.25
N SER A 144 -14.06 -4.67 9.65
CA SER A 144 -14.40 -5.66 8.62
C SER A 144 -13.47 -5.56 7.41
N VAL A 145 -13.21 -4.34 6.92
CA VAL A 145 -12.30 -4.15 5.77
C VAL A 145 -10.86 -4.51 6.14
N CYS A 146 -10.35 -4.01 7.27
CA CYS A 146 -8.95 -4.25 7.66
C CYS A 146 -8.66 -5.74 7.90
N GLN A 147 -9.63 -6.50 8.42
CA GLN A 147 -9.48 -7.93 8.68
C GLN A 147 -9.13 -8.71 7.40
N TRP A 148 -9.75 -8.38 6.27
CA TRP A 148 -9.58 -9.12 5.01
C TRP A 148 -8.54 -8.51 4.07
N THR A 149 -8.24 -7.21 4.23
CA THR A 149 -7.29 -6.50 3.36
C THR A 149 -5.88 -6.41 3.92
N ASN A 150 -5.68 -6.77 5.20
CA ASN A 150 -4.43 -6.56 5.96
C ASN A 150 -3.92 -5.10 5.93
N GLU A 151 -4.82 -4.13 5.67
CA GLU A 151 -4.45 -2.73 5.55
C GLU A 151 -4.46 -1.99 6.88
N LYS A 152 -3.64 -0.94 6.97
CA LYS A 152 -3.53 -0.14 8.18
C LYS A 152 -4.83 0.59 8.44
N LYS A 153 -5.38 0.42 9.65
CA LYS A 153 -6.59 1.12 10.12
C LYS A 153 -6.56 2.62 9.83
N PHE A 154 -5.40 3.25 9.96
CA PHE A 154 -5.22 4.67 9.64
C PHE A 154 -5.53 5.02 8.17
N ARG A 155 -5.06 4.22 7.20
CA ARG A 155 -5.31 4.44 5.76
C ARG A 155 -6.80 4.28 5.44
N VAL A 156 -7.42 3.21 5.94
CA VAL A 156 -8.86 2.96 5.78
C VAL A 156 -9.70 4.05 6.44
N ASN A 157 -9.31 4.49 7.65
CA ASN A 157 -9.96 5.58 8.35
C ASN A 157 -9.90 6.90 7.57
N LYS A 158 -8.75 7.21 6.94
CA LYS A 158 -8.59 8.41 6.10
C LYS A 158 -9.44 8.34 4.83
N LEU A 159 -9.62 7.15 4.24
CA LEU A 159 -10.57 6.95 3.14
C LEU A 159 -12.01 7.19 3.60
N LEU A 160 -12.43 6.54 4.70
CA LEU A 160 -13.77 6.71 5.27
C LEU A 160 -14.11 8.16 5.61
N ALA A 161 -13.16 8.92 6.18
CA ALA A 161 -13.36 10.35 6.47
C ALA A 161 -13.74 11.14 5.21
N ARG A 162 -13.02 10.89 4.11
CA ARG A 162 -13.25 11.57 2.83
C ARG A 162 -14.56 11.16 2.17
N LEU A 163 -14.91 9.86 2.20
CA LEU A 163 -16.19 9.39 1.69
C LEU A 163 -17.38 10.01 2.45
N ILE A 164 -17.26 10.14 3.78
CA ILE A 164 -18.28 10.80 4.62
C ILE A 164 -18.45 12.26 4.23
N GLU A 165 -17.36 13.00 4.08
CA GLU A 165 -17.39 14.40 3.67
C GLU A 165 -17.99 14.55 2.27
N ARG A 166 -17.63 13.67 1.33
CA ARG A 166 -18.18 13.72 -0.03
C ARG A 166 -19.67 13.37 -0.08
N CYS A 167 -20.14 12.41 0.75
CA CYS A 167 -21.57 12.13 0.89
C CYS A 167 -22.36 13.34 1.41
N ASP A 168 -21.78 14.12 2.33
CA ASP A 168 -22.39 15.38 2.81
C ASP A 168 -22.48 16.41 1.68
N GLN A 169 -21.40 16.61 0.91
CA GLN A 169 -21.37 17.54 -0.22
C GLN A 169 -22.38 17.18 -1.33
N LEU A 170 -22.57 15.88 -1.58
CA LEU A 170 -23.49 15.36 -2.60
C LEU A 170 -24.94 15.24 -2.12
N GLY A 171 -25.22 15.45 -0.83
CA GLY A 171 -26.57 15.34 -0.27
C GLY A 171 -27.17 13.92 -0.35
N LEU A 172 -26.33 12.89 -0.20
CA LEU A 172 -26.75 11.49 -0.41
C LEU A 172 -27.47 10.90 0.79
N HIS A 173 -28.41 9.99 0.52
CA HIS A 173 -29.24 9.33 1.53
C HIS A 173 -29.26 7.81 1.39
N VAL A 174 -29.55 7.14 2.49
CA VAL A 174 -29.69 5.69 2.64
C VAL A 174 -31.15 5.40 3.01
N PRO A 175 -31.81 4.40 2.40
CA PRO A 175 -33.14 3.98 2.83
C PRO A 175 -33.08 3.43 4.27
N ASN A 176 -34.10 3.69 5.07
CA ASN A 176 -34.10 3.36 6.50
C ASN A 176 -34.01 1.85 6.79
N ASP A 177 -34.40 1.00 5.85
CA ASP A 177 -34.64 -0.43 6.11
C ASP A 177 -34.03 -1.36 5.04
N ASP A 178 -32.86 -1.00 4.49
CA ASP A 178 -32.10 -1.92 3.63
C ASP A 178 -31.08 -2.72 4.46
N PRO A 179 -31.37 -4.00 4.81
CA PRO A 179 -30.46 -4.84 5.57
C PRO A 179 -29.18 -5.20 4.82
N GLN A 180 -29.15 -5.07 3.49
CA GLN A 180 -27.97 -5.35 2.67
C GLN A 180 -27.04 -4.15 2.51
N GLN A 181 -27.44 -2.96 2.96
CA GLN A 181 -26.65 -1.75 2.74
C GLN A 181 -25.27 -1.84 3.37
N ASP A 182 -25.16 -2.42 4.56
CA ASP A 182 -23.90 -2.62 5.27
C ASP A 182 -22.92 -3.48 4.46
N PHE A 183 -23.44 -4.53 3.83
CA PHE A 183 -22.68 -5.44 3.00
C PHE A 183 -22.17 -4.74 1.74
N ARG A 184 -23.05 -4.01 1.03
CA ARG A 184 -22.68 -3.25 -0.17
C ARG A 184 -21.62 -2.19 0.12
N VAL A 185 -21.77 -1.45 1.22
CA VAL A 185 -20.80 -0.44 1.66
C VAL A 185 -19.45 -1.09 2.02
N SER A 186 -19.46 -2.20 2.74
CA SER A 186 -18.23 -2.92 3.11
C SER A 186 -17.52 -3.46 1.87
N ALA A 187 -18.25 -4.04 0.92
CA ALA A 187 -17.70 -4.52 -0.35
C ALA A 187 -17.12 -3.38 -1.20
N PHE A 188 -17.80 -2.24 -1.26
CA PHE A 188 -17.31 -1.05 -1.96
C PHE A 188 -16.01 -0.54 -1.36
N ILE A 189 -15.96 -0.32 -0.03
CA ILE A 189 -14.75 0.15 0.64
C ILE A 189 -13.60 -0.85 0.47
N THR A 190 -13.88 -2.15 0.59
CA THR A 190 -12.89 -3.21 0.36
C THR A 190 -12.33 -3.13 -1.06
N THR A 191 -13.20 -2.95 -2.06
CA THR A 191 -12.79 -2.81 -3.46
C THR A 191 -11.90 -1.59 -3.67
N LEU A 192 -12.24 -0.45 -3.07
CA LEU A 192 -11.42 0.76 -3.13
C LEU A 192 -10.04 0.53 -2.50
N VAL A 193 -10.01 -0.03 -1.29
CA VAL A 193 -8.76 -0.32 -0.56
C VAL A 193 -7.89 -1.29 -1.35
N MET A 194 -8.46 -2.38 -1.87
CA MET A 194 -7.73 -3.37 -2.66
C MET A 194 -7.25 -2.79 -4.00
N ASN A 195 -8.06 -1.97 -4.69
CA ASN A 195 -7.61 -1.29 -5.90
C ASN A 195 -6.43 -0.35 -5.61
N TYR A 196 -6.47 0.38 -4.50
CA TYR A 196 -5.37 1.24 -4.07
C TYR A 196 -4.10 0.45 -3.80
N LEU A 197 -4.21 -0.67 -3.08
CA LEU A 197 -3.10 -1.60 -2.86
C LEU A 197 -2.50 -2.12 -4.17
N PHE A 198 -3.33 -2.50 -5.14
CA PHE A 198 -2.86 -3.13 -6.38
C PHE A 198 -2.40 -2.15 -7.47
N THR A 199 -2.77 -0.88 -7.38
CA THR A 199 -2.51 0.08 -8.47
C THR A 199 -1.93 1.41 -8.00
N GLY A 200 -1.77 1.63 -6.69
CA GLY A 200 -1.48 2.94 -6.10
C GLY A 200 -2.62 3.95 -6.26
N LYS A 201 -3.77 3.52 -6.82
CA LYS A 201 -4.96 4.32 -7.12
C LYS A 201 -6.21 3.56 -6.72
N PHE A 202 -7.20 4.22 -6.14
CA PHE A 202 -8.38 3.51 -5.61
C PHE A 202 -9.37 2.99 -6.68
N LYS A 203 -9.19 3.28 -7.97
CA LYS A 203 -9.94 2.67 -9.11
C LYS A 203 -9.03 2.64 -10.34
N ARG A 204 -9.20 1.64 -11.21
CA ARG A 204 -8.50 1.55 -12.49
C ARG A 204 -9.07 2.60 -13.46
N THR A 205 -8.22 3.49 -13.97
CA THR A 205 -8.50 4.20 -15.22
C THR A 205 -8.52 3.16 -16.34
N LYS A 206 -9.65 3.09 -17.07
CA LYS A 206 -9.72 2.32 -18.32
C LYS A 206 -8.81 2.96 -19.37
#